data_AF-A0A165PBV6-F1
#
_entry.id   AF-A0A165PBV6-F1
#
_cell.length_a   1.000
_cell.length_b   1.000
_cell.length_c   1.000
_cell.angle_alpha   90.00
_cell.angle_beta   90.00
_cell.angle_gamma   90.00
#
_symmetry.space_group_name_H-M   'P 1'
#
loop_
_entity.id
_entity.type
_entity.pdbx_description
1 polymer ?
#
loop_
_entity_poly.entity_id
_entity_poly.type
_entity_poly.pdbx_seq_one_letter_code
_entity_poly.pdbx_strand_id
1 'polypeptide(L)'
;MSSNAVSLYLDPQIRDWVLFPITLVMILVGILRHYVVILLQSPPKKLPRAAIREQRALVRSQILRATSTNSPISESFYKSISRNLSQAFEAGTYLKDGPPKADAPSTPPNPLSDPNAMDGMMAGMKTQMVMMVPQMVIMGWINFFFQGFVLIKLPFPLTLGFKSMLQRGIETPDMDVRWVSSLSWYFLNFFGLNGLYRLILGGDNAADSTRDMTTPFAAGVPQAPGQAQDYNKLLKAEKDNLELAEGLYSWVGKDVEQRVLRRYGKLHSSL
;
A
#
# COMPACT_ATOMS: atom_id res chain seq x y z
N MET A 1 0.38 48.97 0.30
CA MET A 1 1.79 49.12 -0.13
C MET A 1 2.12 47.94 -1.02
N SER A 2 2.12 48.18 -2.33
CA SER A 2 2.50 47.21 -3.36
C SER A 2 3.96 46.83 -3.14
N SER A 3 4.21 45.64 -2.60
CA SER A 3 5.56 45.08 -2.55
C SER A 3 6.04 44.97 -3.99
N ASN A 4 7.07 45.75 -4.34
CA ASN A 4 7.86 45.53 -5.53
C ASN A 4 8.38 44.10 -5.44
N ALA A 5 7.71 43.16 -6.08
CA ALA A 5 8.18 41.79 -6.19
C ALA A 5 9.49 41.90 -6.97
N VAL A 6 10.63 41.75 -6.28
CA VAL A 6 11.94 41.72 -6.89
C VAL A 6 11.90 40.67 -8.00
N SER A 7 11.86 41.16 -9.23
CA SER A 7 11.79 40.34 -10.43
C SER A 7 13.23 39.98 -10.78
N LEU A 8 13.72 38.87 -10.23
CA LEU A 8 14.98 38.30 -10.67
C LEU A 8 14.84 37.92 -12.15
N TYR A 9 15.72 38.46 -12.98
CA TYR A 9 15.86 38.04 -14.36
C TYR A 9 16.75 36.79 -14.37
N LEU A 10 16.19 35.65 -14.76
CA LEU A 10 16.93 34.39 -14.88
C LEU A 10 17.47 34.25 -16.30
N ASP A 11 18.65 33.63 -16.42
CA ASP A 11 19.22 33.28 -17.72
C ASP A 11 18.32 32.25 -18.43
N PRO A 12 17.83 32.55 -19.65
CA PRO A 12 17.04 31.59 -20.45
C PRO A 12 17.73 30.24 -20.65
N GLN A 13 19.06 30.18 -20.64
CA GLN A 13 19.81 28.92 -20.81
C GLN A 13 19.53 27.92 -19.68
N ILE A 14 19.23 28.38 -18.46
CA ILE A 14 18.90 27.51 -17.32
C ILE A 14 17.65 26.67 -17.62
N ARG A 15 16.69 27.21 -18.38
CA ARG A 15 15.49 26.47 -18.78
C ARG A 15 15.83 25.26 -19.66
N ASP A 16 16.68 25.49 -20.66
CA ASP A 16 16.94 24.49 -21.70
C ASP A 16 17.98 23.46 -21.23
N TRP A 17 18.91 23.86 -20.35
CA TRP A 17 20.00 22.99 -19.85
C TRP A 17 19.75 22.35 -18.49
N VAL A 18 18.80 22.86 -17.69
CA VAL A 18 18.54 22.34 -16.34
C VAL A 18 17.10 21.90 -16.18
N LEU A 19 16.13 22.79 -16.46
CA LEU A 19 14.72 22.49 -16.21
C LEU A 19 14.21 21.33 -17.07
N PHE A 20 14.40 21.43 -18.39
CA PHE A 20 13.96 20.40 -19.33
C PHE A 20 14.70 19.07 -19.12
N PRO A 21 16.05 19.03 -19.02
CA PRO A 21 16.78 17.78 -18.79
C PRO A 21 16.40 17.07 -17.49
N ILE A 22 16.22 17.80 -16.37
CA ILE A 22 15.78 17.18 -15.11
C ILE A 22 14.42 16.50 -15.30
N THR A 23 13.46 17.19 -15.93
CA THR A 23 12.12 16.60 -16.16
C THR A 23 12.16 15.37 -17.06
N LEU A 24 12.97 15.40 -18.12
CA LEU A 24 13.13 14.27 -19.04
C LEU A 24 13.78 13.07 -18.36
N VAL A 25 14.88 13.29 -17.63
CA VAL A 25 15.57 12.24 -16.87
C VAL A 25 14.62 11.62 -15.85
N MET A 26 13.82 12.43 -15.15
CA MET A 26 12.82 11.92 -14.22
C MET A 26 11.85 10.95 -14.87
N ILE A 27 11.27 11.34 -16.00
CA ILE A 27 10.31 10.50 -16.74
C ILE A 27 10.98 9.20 -17.20
N LEU A 28 12.18 9.29 -17.80
CA LEU A 28 12.90 8.12 -18.30
C LEU A 28 13.31 7.16 -17.17
N VAL A 29 13.79 7.69 -16.04
CA VAL A 29 14.15 6.86 -14.88
C VAL A 29 12.90 6.23 -14.27
N GLY A 30 11.77 6.94 -14.20
CA GLY A 30 10.50 6.36 -13.76
C GLY A 30 10.05 5.19 -14.62
N ILE A 31 10.12 5.33 -15.94
CA ILE A 31 9.81 4.26 -16.90
C ILE A 31 10.79 3.09 -16.77
N LEU A 32 12.10 3.38 -16.73
CA LEU A 32 13.14 2.36 -16.57
C LEU A 32 12.92 1.56 -15.28
N ARG A 33 12.70 2.26 -14.17
CA ARG A 33 12.40 1.66 -12.87
C ARG A 33 11.20 0.74 -12.95
N HIS A 34 10.12 1.16 -13.59
CA HIS A 34 8.93 0.33 -13.75
C HIS A 34 9.26 -1.01 -14.40
N TYR A 35 9.98 -0.99 -15.52
CA TYR A 35 10.39 -2.22 -16.21
C TYR A 35 11.40 -3.05 -15.40
N VAL A 36 12.36 -2.42 -14.72
CA VAL A 36 13.29 -3.12 -13.84
C VAL A 36 12.54 -3.83 -12.71
N VAL A 37 11.54 -3.20 -12.11
CA VAL A 37 10.73 -3.83 -11.08
C VAL A 37 9.95 -5.02 -11.64
N ILE A 38 9.32 -4.89 -12.81
CA ILE A 38 8.63 -6.01 -13.47
C ILE A 38 9.60 -7.17 -13.73
N LEU A 39 10.82 -6.89 -14.18
CA LEU A 39 11.83 -7.91 -14.46
C LEU A 39 12.37 -8.58 -13.19
N LEU A 40 12.41 -7.85 -12.07
CA LEU A 40 12.87 -8.36 -10.78
C LEU A 40 11.77 -9.08 -10.00
N GLN A 41 10.49 -8.86 -10.34
CA GLN A 41 9.37 -9.59 -9.78
C GLN A 41 9.48 -11.06 -10.18
N SER A 42 9.85 -11.89 -9.21
CA SER A 42 9.83 -13.33 -9.38
C SER A 42 8.38 -13.82 -9.43
N PRO A 43 8.05 -14.82 -10.26
CA PRO A 43 6.72 -15.40 -10.25
C PRO A 43 6.38 -15.91 -8.84
N PRO A 44 5.12 -15.78 -8.39
CA PRO A 44 4.73 -16.15 -7.04
C PRO A 44 5.10 -17.61 -6.78
N LYS A 45 5.90 -17.84 -5.73
CA LYS A 45 6.36 -19.19 -5.36
C LYS A 45 5.13 -20.08 -5.14
N LYS A 46 5.11 -21.24 -5.79
CA LYS A 46 4.02 -22.20 -5.64
C LYS A 46 4.00 -22.69 -4.19
N LEU A 47 2.98 -22.28 -3.43
CA LEU A 47 2.77 -22.74 -2.06
C LEU A 47 2.35 -24.22 -2.08
N PRO A 48 2.77 -25.03 -1.08
CA PRO A 48 2.31 -26.40 -0.96
C PRO A 48 0.80 -26.44 -0.69
N ARG A 49 0.12 -27.49 -1.18
CA ARG A 49 -1.35 -27.64 -1.08
C ARG A 49 -1.87 -27.47 0.36
N ALA A 50 -1.12 -27.97 1.35
CA ALA A 50 -1.48 -27.85 2.76
C ALA A 50 -1.50 -26.39 3.25
N ALA A 51 -0.50 -25.58 2.87
CA ALA A 51 -0.45 -24.15 3.23
C ALA A 51 -1.56 -23.35 2.53
N ILE A 52 -1.84 -23.66 1.26
CA ILE A 52 -2.96 -23.02 0.54
C ILE A 52 -4.28 -23.37 1.24
N ARG A 53 -4.47 -24.62 1.65
CA ARG A 53 -5.68 -25.07 2.34
C ARG A 53 -5.86 -24.31 3.66
N GLU A 54 -4.81 -24.17 4.46
CA GLU A 54 -4.80 -23.42 5.71
C GLU A 54 -5.21 -21.94 5.50
N GLN A 55 -4.59 -21.27 4.52
CA GLN A 55 -4.92 -19.89 4.16
C GLN A 55 -6.37 -19.75 3.65
N ARG A 56 -6.82 -20.65 2.76
CA ARG A 56 -8.15 -20.59 2.16
C ARG A 56 -9.25 -20.90 3.17
N ALA A 57 -8.99 -21.77 4.15
CA ALA A 57 -9.92 -22.06 5.22
C ALA A 57 -10.18 -20.81 6.09
N LEU A 58 -9.12 -20.06 6.41
CA LEU A 58 -9.20 -18.79 7.13
C LEU A 58 -9.91 -17.71 6.31
N VAL A 59 -9.59 -17.57 5.01
CA VAL A 59 -10.33 -16.62 4.15
C VAL A 59 -11.81 -16.96 4.06
N ARG A 60 -12.16 -18.25 4.01
CA ARG A 60 -13.55 -18.71 3.98
C ARG A 60 -14.31 -18.31 5.25
N SER A 61 -13.72 -18.45 6.44
CA SER A 61 -14.35 -18.00 7.69
C SER A 61 -14.49 -16.49 7.74
N GLN A 62 -13.48 -15.73 7.28
CA GLN A 62 -13.56 -14.28 7.24
C GLN A 62 -14.68 -13.77 6.33
N ILE A 63 -14.88 -14.41 5.17
CA ILE A 63 -15.99 -14.09 4.27
C ILE A 63 -17.33 -14.43 4.94
N LEU A 64 -17.43 -15.58 5.59
CA LEU A 64 -18.65 -15.98 6.31
C LEU A 64 -18.99 -14.97 7.43
N ARG A 65 -17.98 -14.55 8.19
CA ARG A 65 -18.09 -13.50 9.21
C ARG A 65 -18.52 -12.16 8.62
N ALA A 66 -17.87 -11.71 7.55
CA ALA A 66 -18.17 -10.43 6.91
C ALA A 66 -19.59 -10.40 6.31
N THR A 67 -20.11 -11.56 5.92
CA THR A 67 -21.46 -11.69 5.37
C THR A 67 -22.51 -12.05 6.42
N SER A 68 -22.17 -12.19 7.69
CA SER A 68 -23.11 -12.58 8.76
C SER A 68 -24.33 -11.67 8.87
N THR A 69 -24.12 -10.35 8.91
CA THR A 69 -25.18 -9.34 9.05
C THR A 69 -26.10 -9.24 7.84
N ASN A 70 -25.64 -9.59 6.65
CA ASN A 70 -26.43 -9.58 5.41
C ASN A 70 -26.12 -10.84 4.61
N SER A 71 -26.45 -12.00 5.19
CA SER A 71 -26.07 -13.26 4.59
C SER A 71 -26.98 -13.60 3.40
N PRO A 72 -26.41 -13.94 2.23
CA PRO A 72 -27.20 -14.48 1.12
C PRO A 72 -27.64 -15.93 1.39
N ILE A 73 -27.03 -16.59 2.39
CA ILE A 73 -27.22 -18.00 2.70
C ILE A 73 -28.34 -18.14 3.74
N SER A 74 -29.22 -19.14 3.54
CA SER A 74 -30.26 -19.51 4.52
C SER A 74 -29.66 -20.04 5.83
N GLU A 75 -30.42 -19.92 6.93
CA GLU A 75 -29.95 -20.16 8.29
C GLU A 75 -29.39 -21.57 8.48
N SER A 76 -30.05 -22.59 7.92
CA SER A 76 -29.62 -23.99 8.03
C SER A 76 -28.24 -24.23 7.39
N PHE A 77 -28.00 -23.62 6.24
CA PHE A 77 -26.72 -23.71 5.53
C PHE A 77 -25.65 -22.87 6.22
N TYR A 78 -25.98 -21.66 6.69
CA TYR A 78 -25.04 -20.82 7.41
C TYR A 78 -24.53 -21.52 8.69
N LYS A 79 -25.45 -22.03 9.52
CA LYS A 79 -25.12 -22.73 10.76
C LYS A 79 -24.34 -24.03 10.53
N SER A 80 -24.70 -24.81 9.51
CA SER A 80 -23.96 -26.04 9.19
C SER A 80 -22.52 -25.75 8.70
N ILE A 81 -22.33 -24.69 7.91
CA ILE A 81 -21.00 -24.25 7.46
C ILE A 81 -20.21 -23.71 8.66
N SER A 82 -20.79 -22.81 9.45
CA SER A 82 -20.18 -22.25 10.67
C SER A 82 -19.68 -23.36 11.59
N ARG A 83 -20.58 -24.29 11.96
CA ARG A 83 -20.25 -25.42 12.84
C ARG A 83 -19.18 -26.35 12.27
N ASN A 84 -19.23 -26.64 10.96
CA ASN A 84 -18.21 -27.47 10.31
C ASN A 84 -16.83 -26.81 10.34
N LEU A 85 -16.76 -25.50 10.08
CA LEU A 85 -15.51 -24.75 10.16
C LEU A 85 -14.99 -24.67 11.60
N SER A 86 -15.85 -24.36 12.58
CA SER A 86 -15.48 -24.31 13.99
C SER A 86 -14.95 -25.66 14.49
N GLN A 87 -15.58 -26.77 14.11
CA GLN A 87 -15.09 -28.12 14.42
C GLN A 87 -13.76 -28.43 13.73
N ALA A 88 -13.60 -28.03 12.47
CA ALA A 88 -12.36 -28.28 11.72
C ALA A 88 -11.18 -27.43 12.22
N PHE A 89 -11.45 -26.23 12.75
CA PHE A 89 -10.46 -25.37 13.41
C PHE A 89 -10.05 -25.92 14.77
N GLU A 90 -11.00 -26.43 15.55
CA GLU A 90 -10.72 -27.10 16.82
C GLU A 90 -9.94 -28.40 16.63
N ALA A 91 -10.33 -29.22 15.64
CA ALA A 91 -9.63 -30.44 15.27
C ALA A 91 -8.26 -30.19 14.59
N GLY A 92 -7.94 -28.94 14.22
CA GLY A 92 -6.70 -28.60 13.52
C GLY A 92 -6.56 -29.27 12.15
N THR A 93 -7.66 -29.71 11.52
CA THR A 93 -7.62 -30.49 10.27
C THR A 93 -7.08 -29.69 9.08
N TYR A 94 -7.24 -28.37 9.14
CA TYR A 94 -6.74 -27.44 8.11
C TYR A 94 -5.32 -26.97 8.34
N LEU A 95 -4.70 -27.26 9.49
CA LEU A 95 -3.32 -26.87 9.77
C LEU A 95 -2.35 -27.56 8.83
N LYS A 96 -1.31 -26.84 8.41
CA LYS A 96 -0.26 -27.36 7.54
C LYS A 96 0.55 -28.49 8.22
N ASP A 97 0.74 -28.39 9.53
CA ASP A 97 1.53 -29.32 10.34
C ASP A 97 0.70 -30.45 10.98
N GLY A 98 -0.59 -30.54 10.63
CA GLY A 98 -1.55 -31.50 11.23
C GLY A 98 -2.16 -31.02 12.56
N PRO A 99 -3.02 -31.83 13.19
CA PRO A 99 -3.64 -31.48 14.46
C PRO A 99 -2.57 -31.15 15.52
N PRO A 100 -2.77 -30.08 16.32
CA PRO A 100 -1.76 -29.63 17.27
C PRO A 100 -1.52 -30.73 18.30
N LYS A 101 -0.27 -31.21 18.40
CA LYS A 101 0.14 -32.07 19.51
C LYS A 101 0.04 -31.25 20.80
N ALA A 102 -0.62 -31.81 21.81
CA ALA A 102 -0.98 -31.13 23.06
C ALA A 102 0.21 -30.57 23.86
N ASP A 103 1.45 -30.97 23.55
CA ASP A 103 2.64 -30.68 24.36
C ASP A 103 3.79 -29.95 23.62
N ALA A 104 3.51 -29.17 22.58
CA ALA A 104 4.53 -28.31 21.98
C ALA A 104 4.36 -26.86 22.47
N PRO A 105 5.30 -26.29 23.25
CA PRO A 105 5.24 -24.88 23.60
C PRO A 105 5.24 -24.05 22.31
N SER A 106 4.29 -23.12 22.19
CA SER A 106 4.26 -22.16 21.09
C SER A 106 5.45 -21.21 21.23
N THR A 107 6.64 -21.67 20.86
CA THR A 107 7.74 -20.78 20.54
C THR A 107 7.22 -19.90 19.40
N PRO A 108 7.30 -18.56 19.53
CA PRO A 108 7.05 -17.67 18.40
C PRO A 108 7.88 -18.22 17.25
N PRO A 109 7.26 -18.65 16.13
CA PRO A 109 8.04 -19.24 15.05
C PRO A 109 9.00 -18.15 14.60
N ASN A 110 10.30 -18.35 14.89
CA ASN A 110 11.30 -17.36 14.54
C ASN A 110 11.25 -17.25 13.02
N PRO A 111 10.90 -16.08 12.45
CA PRO A 111 10.84 -15.92 11.00
C PRO A 111 12.24 -16.08 10.34
N LEU A 112 13.29 -16.16 11.16
CA LEU A 112 14.68 -16.46 10.77
C LEU A 112 15.00 -17.96 10.69
N SER A 113 14.18 -18.85 11.26
CA SER A 113 14.42 -20.30 11.22
C SER A 113 13.74 -21.00 10.04
N ASP A 114 12.86 -20.31 9.31
CA ASP A 114 12.21 -20.86 8.12
C ASP A 114 12.86 -20.25 6.86
N PRO A 115 13.67 -21.02 6.09
CA PRO A 115 14.35 -20.54 4.89
C PRO A 115 13.40 -19.86 3.89
N ASN A 116 12.13 -20.28 3.84
CA ASN A 116 11.12 -19.70 2.96
C ASN A 116 10.62 -18.33 3.43
N ALA A 117 10.62 -18.06 4.73
CA ALA A 117 10.26 -16.76 5.29
C ALA A 117 11.41 -15.76 5.08
N MET A 118 12.66 -16.23 5.19
CA MET A 118 13.84 -15.42 4.89
C MET A 118 13.93 -15.05 3.40
N ASP A 119 13.63 -15.98 2.49
CA ASP A 119 13.55 -15.70 1.04
C ASP A 119 12.49 -14.63 0.72
N GLY A 120 11.31 -14.72 1.34
CA GLY A 120 10.23 -13.74 1.18
C GLY A 120 10.60 -12.35 1.73
N MET A 121 11.26 -12.31 2.88
CA MET A 121 11.78 -11.09 3.48
C MET A 121 12.87 -10.46 2.61
N MET A 122 13.81 -11.26 2.10
CA MET A 122 14.88 -10.80 1.21
C MET A 122 14.33 -10.29 -0.12
N ALA A 123 13.29 -10.93 -0.68
CA ALA A 123 12.60 -10.46 -1.86
C ALA A 123 11.88 -9.11 -1.62
N GLY A 124 11.23 -8.94 -0.47
CA GLY A 124 10.64 -7.68 -0.03
C GLY A 124 11.68 -6.57 0.13
N MET A 125 12.80 -6.88 0.80
CA MET A 125 13.92 -5.97 0.98
C MET A 125 14.57 -5.58 -0.36
N LYS A 126 14.80 -6.54 -1.25
CA LYS A 126 15.33 -6.28 -2.61
C LYS A 126 14.40 -5.36 -3.38
N THR A 127 13.09 -5.60 -3.30
CA THR A 127 12.10 -4.74 -3.96
C THR A 127 12.13 -3.32 -3.37
N GLN A 128 12.17 -3.18 -2.04
CA GLN A 128 12.28 -1.88 -1.37
C GLN A 128 13.58 -1.14 -1.71
N MET A 129 14.71 -1.85 -1.82
CA MET A 129 15.99 -1.26 -2.24
C MET A 129 15.93 -0.77 -3.68
N VAL A 130 15.33 -1.54 -4.59
CA VAL A 130 15.13 -1.13 -5.99
C VAL A 130 14.24 0.11 -6.09
N MET A 131 13.32 0.33 -5.14
CA MET A 131 12.53 1.56 -5.08
C MET A 131 13.31 2.76 -4.49
N MET A 132 14.16 2.53 -3.48
CA MET A 132 14.86 3.60 -2.76
C MET A 132 16.13 4.10 -3.45
N VAL A 133 16.92 3.20 -4.03
CA VAL A 133 18.24 3.52 -4.61
C VAL A 133 18.16 4.57 -5.71
N PRO A 134 17.24 4.48 -6.70
CA PRO A 134 17.13 5.50 -7.75
C PRO A 134 16.85 6.89 -7.18
N GLN A 135 16.00 6.99 -6.16
CA GLN A 135 15.65 8.27 -5.52
C GLN A 135 16.86 8.94 -4.86
N MET A 136 17.69 8.15 -4.17
CA MET A 136 18.90 8.66 -3.52
C MET A 136 19.95 9.09 -4.56
N VAL A 137 20.14 8.29 -5.61
CA VAL A 137 21.12 8.57 -6.68
C VAL A 137 20.74 9.84 -7.43
N ILE A 138 19.47 10.00 -7.83
CA ILE A 138 19.03 11.21 -8.54
C ILE A 138 19.13 12.44 -7.62
N MET A 139 18.73 12.32 -6.35
CA MET A 139 18.84 13.42 -5.39
C MET A 139 20.30 13.87 -5.21
N GLY A 140 21.24 12.93 -5.14
CA GLY A 140 22.68 13.22 -5.07
C GLY A 140 23.21 13.83 -6.38
N TRP A 141 22.81 13.28 -7.54
CA TRP A 141 23.19 13.78 -8.85
C TRP A 141 22.76 15.23 -9.08
N ILE A 142 21.51 15.57 -8.74
CA ILE A 142 20.99 16.95 -8.86
C ILE A 142 21.72 17.89 -7.91
N ASN A 143 22.02 17.44 -6.68
CA ASN A 143 22.76 18.26 -5.73
C ASN A 143 24.21 18.50 -6.16
N PHE A 144 24.86 17.53 -6.82
CA PHE A 144 26.23 17.69 -7.31
C PHE A 144 26.34 18.58 -8.55
N PHE A 145 25.49 18.34 -9.57
CA PHE A 145 25.59 19.03 -10.87
C PHE A 145 24.81 20.36 -10.94
N PHE A 146 23.74 20.53 -10.15
CA PHE A 146 22.81 21.64 -10.29
C PHE A 146 22.56 22.41 -8.98
N GLN A 147 23.58 22.64 -8.16
CA GLN A 147 23.47 23.45 -6.93
C GLN A 147 23.90 24.91 -7.13
N GLY A 148 23.49 25.80 -6.21
CA GLY A 148 24.01 27.17 -6.15
C GLY A 148 23.20 28.23 -6.91
N PHE A 149 22.12 27.86 -7.59
CA PHE A 149 21.32 28.83 -8.37
C PHE A 149 19.82 28.63 -8.24
N VAL A 150 19.08 29.68 -8.59
CA VAL A 150 17.62 29.71 -8.65
C VAL A 150 17.16 29.16 -10.00
N LEU A 151 16.20 28.25 -10.01
CA LEU A 151 15.73 27.60 -11.23
C LEU A 151 14.45 28.22 -11.80
N ILE A 152 13.43 28.38 -10.96
CA ILE A 152 12.12 28.91 -11.38
C ILE A 152 11.39 29.59 -10.22
N LYS A 153 10.49 30.51 -10.58
CA LYS A 153 9.53 31.12 -9.66
C LYS A 153 8.17 30.42 -9.76
N LEU A 154 7.64 29.96 -8.62
CA LEU A 154 6.31 29.37 -8.58
C LEU A 154 5.21 30.46 -8.61
N PRO A 155 4.08 30.21 -9.29
CA PRO A 155 3.01 31.19 -9.46
C PRO A 155 2.08 31.33 -8.26
N PHE A 156 2.27 30.54 -7.19
CA PHE A 156 1.45 30.53 -5.98
C PHE A 156 2.28 30.90 -4.73
N PRO A 157 1.65 31.54 -3.72
CA PRO A 157 2.32 31.84 -2.45
C PRO A 157 2.60 30.56 -1.67
N LEU A 158 3.77 30.51 -1.02
CA LEU A 158 4.23 29.39 -0.19
C LEU A 158 4.51 29.88 1.23
N THR A 159 4.33 29.01 2.22
CA THR A 159 4.63 29.32 3.62
C THR A 159 6.13 29.21 3.91
N LEU A 160 6.62 29.99 4.89
CA LEU A 160 8.03 30.02 5.30
C LEU A 160 8.59 28.66 5.75
N GLY A 161 7.73 27.75 6.22
CA GLY A 161 8.13 26.39 6.62
C GLY A 161 8.75 25.57 5.47
N PHE A 162 8.39 25.86 4.22
CA PHE A 162 8.97 25.18 3.06
C PHE A 162 10.29 25.79 2.60
N LYS A 163 10.72 26.94 3.16
CA LYS A 163 11.89 27.68 2.67
C LYS A 163 13.19 26.87 2.75
N SER A 164 13.45 26.23 3.88
CA SER A 164 14.66 25.41 4.09
C SER A 164 14.74 24.21 3.14
N MET A 165 13.59 23.68 2.73
CA MET A 165 13.50 22.59 1.75
C MET A 165 13.63 23.11 0.33
N LEU A 166 12.91 24.20 0.00
CA LEU A 166 12.77 24.71 -1.37
C LEU A 166 14.01 25.48 -1.87
N GLN A 167 14.78 26.08 -0.96
CA GLN A 167 15.96 26.89 -1.26
C GLN A 167 17.26 26.22 -0.82
N ARG A 168 17.24 24.89 -0.61
CA ARG A 168 18.45 24.16 -0.24
C ARG A 168 19.51 24.34 -1.34
N GLY A 169 20.69 24.83 -0.95
CA GLY A 169 21.79 25.13 -1.85
C GLY A 169 21.80 26.56 -2.40
N ILE A 170 21.01 27.48 -1.83
CA ILE A 170 21.03 28.91 -2.17
C ILE A 170 21.33 29.72 -0.91
N GLU A 171 22.40 30.51 -0.91
CA GLU A 171 22.91 31.22 0.27
C GLU A 171 22.29 32.63 0.47
N THR A 172 21.05 32.84 0.03
CA THR A 172 20.36 34.14 0.15
C THR A 172 19.15 34.06 1.09
N PRO A 173 19.32 34.38 2.39
CA PRO A 173 18.29 34.19 3.42
C PRO A 173 17.08 35.12 3.27
N ASP A 174 17.21 36.25 2.58
CA ASP A 174 16.12 37.22 2.39
C ASP A 174 15.27 36.96 1.14
N MET A 175 15.57 35.90 0.38
CA MET A 175 14.85 35.60 -0.85
C MET A 175 13.43 35.07 -0.61
N ASP A 176 12.47 35.48 -1.45
CA ASP A 176 11.08 35.01 -1.41
C ASP A 176 11.00 33.49 -1.65
N VAL A 177 10.16 32.80 -0.86
CA VAL A 177 9.98 31.34 -0.85
C VAL A 177 9.47 30.79 -2.19
N ARG A 178 8.91 31.67 -3.03
CA ARG A 178 8.47 31.32 -4.40
C ARG A 178 9.62 31.00 -5.35
N TRP A 179 10.85 31.43 -5.03
CA TRP A 179 12.04 31.09 -5.80
C TRP A 179 12.61 29.77 -5.32
N VAL A 180 12.75 28.85 -6.27
CA VAL A 180 12.95 27.43 -5.98
C VAL A 180 14.25 26.94 -6.61
N SER A 181 15.00 26.11 -5.88
CA SER A 181 16.22 25.46 -6.36
C SER A 181 15.91 24.26 -7.27
N SER A 182 16.93 23.76 -7.97
CA SER A 182 16.85 22.56 -8.80
C SER A 182 16.38 21.30 -8.04
N LEU A 183 16.83 21.12 -6.79
CA LEU A 183 16.46 20.00 -5.93
C LEU A 183 14.96 19.98 -5.64
N SER A 184 14.41 21.16 -5.48
CA SER A 184 13.02 21.38 -5.13
C SER A 184 12.12 21.23 -6.35
N TRP A 185 12.61 21.63 -7.52
CA TRP A 185 12.00 21.26 -8.81
C TRP A 185 11.96 19.75 -9.02
N TYR A 186 13.00 19.02 -8.60
CA TYR A 186 12.97 17.57 -8.58
C TYR A 186 11.89 17.00 -7.67
N PHE A 187 11.76 17.49 -6.43
CA PHE A 187 10.68 17.05 -5.54
C PHE A 187 9.29 17.35 -6.12
N LEU A 188 9.11 18.50 -6.77
CA LEU A 188 7.86 18.82 -7.47
C LEU A 188 7.56 17.82 -8.59
N ASN A 189 8.55 17.48 -9.41
CA ASN A 189 8.38 16.44 -10.44
C ASN A 189 8.14 15.06 -9.83
N PHE A 190 8.84 14.73 -8.75
CA PHE A 190 8.70 13.45 -8.04
C PHE A 190 7.26 13.20 -7.56
N PHE A 191 6.60 14.22 -7.00
CA PHE A 191 5.20 14.10 -6.57
C PHE A 191 4.19 14.34 -7.72
N GLY A 192 4.52 15.21 -8.66
CA GLY A 192 3.60 15.62 -9.73
C GLY A 192 3.51 14.64 -10.90
N LEU A 193 4.57 13.86 -11.18
CA LEU A 193 4.62 12.95 -12.33
C LEU A 193 3.80 11.67 -12.14
N ASN A 194 3.28 11.39 -10.94
CA ASN A 194 2.44 10.20 -10.70
C ASN A 194 1.23 10.12 -11.65
N GLY A 195 0.57 11.25 -11.92
CA GLY A 195 -0.55 11.29 -12.87
C GLY A 195 -0.11 10.94 -14.28
N LEU A 196 1.06 11.42 -14.69
CA LEU A 196 1.66 11.10 -15.99
C LEU A 196 2.03 9.62 -16.09
N TYR A 197 2.66 9.05 -15.06
CA TYR A 197 3.00 7.63 -15.02
C TYR A 197 1.75 6.75 -15.08
N ARG A 198 0.64 7.14 -14.44
CA ARG A 198 -0.63 6.41 -14.54
C ARG A 198 -1.21 6.43 -15.95
N LEU A 199 -1.02 7.52 -16.68
CA LEU A 199 -1.46 7.62 -18.08
C LEU A 199 -0.60 6.77 -19.02
N ILE A 200 0.72 6.77 -18.84
CA ILE A 200 1.67 6.08 -19.73
C ILE A 200 1.75 4.58 -19.42
N LEU A 201 1.76 4.20 -18.13
CA LEU A 201 2.07 2.84 -17.65
C LEU A 201 0.86 2.12 -17.02
N GLY A 202 -0.26 2.81 -16.82
CA GLY A 202 -1.46 2.26 -16.18
C GLY A 202 -1.49 2.38 -14.65
N GLY A 203 -2.55 1.85 -14.02
CA GLY A 203 -2.84 2.04 -12.59
C GLY A 203 -1.91 1.32 -11.61
N ASP A 204 -1.35 0.17 -11.99
CA ASP A 204 -0.44 -0.65 -11.17
C ASP A 204 1.04 -0.42 -11.54
N ASN A 205 1.40 0.83 -11.85
CA ASN A 205 2.77 1.14 -12.19
C ASN A 205 3.67 1.20 -10.93
N ALA A 206 4.86 0.64 -11.07
CA ALA A 206 5.94 0.70 -10.08
C ALA A 206 6.77 2.01 -10.13
N ALA A 207 6.31 3.00 -10.91
CA ALA A 207 6.92 4.33 -10.99
C ALA A 207 6.33 5.30 -9.93
N ASP A 208 5.13 5.01 -9.40
CA ASP A 208 4.49 5.78 -8.33
C ASP A 208 5.31 5.69 -7.04
N SER A 209 6.09 6.75 -6.80
CA SER A 209 7.05 6.80 -5.72
C SER A 209 6.46 7.35 -4.42
N THR A 210 5.21 7.83 -4.46
CA THR A 210 4.50 8.32 -3.27
C THR A 210 4.05 7.18 -2.38
N ARG A 211 3.68 6.04 -2.99
CA ARG A 211 3.38 4.80 -2.25
C ARG A 211 4.56 4.35 -1.40
N ASP A 212 5.78 4.49 -1.92
CA ASP A 212 6.99 4.05 -1.20
C ASP A 212 7.38 4.95 -0.04
N MET A 213 7.02 6.24 -0.05
CA MET A 213 7.28 7.17 1.07
C MET A 213 6.21 7.11 2.15
N THR A 214 4.96 6.75 1.82
CA THR A 214 3.91 6.52 2.82
C THR A 214 4.10 5.21 3.59
N THR A 215 4.79 4.23 2.99
CA THR A 215 5.02 2.92 3.59
C THR A 215 5.95 2.94 4.82
N PRO A 216 7.10 3.65 4.84
CA PRO A 216 7.96 3.72 6.03
C PRO A 216 7.34 4.55 7.16
N PHE A 217 6.45 5.51 6.88
CA PHE A 217 5.77 6.28 7.93
C PHE A 217 4.55 5.55 8.53
N ALA A 218 3.94 4.62 7.78
CA ALA A 218 2.96 3.67 8.31
C ALA A 218 3.62 2.50 9.10
N ALA A 219 4.96 2.35 9.02
CA ALA A 219 5.73 1.30 9.70
C ALA A 219 6.02 1.60 11.20
N GLY A 220 5.31 2.56 11.81
CA GLY A 220 5.27 2.74 13.26
C GLY A 220 4.55 1.62 14.02
N VAL A 221 3.93 0.68 13.30
CA VAL A 221 3.53 -0.63 13.82
C VAL A 221 4.31 -1.67 13.00
N PRO A 222 5.21 -2.46 13.59
CA PRO A 222 5.94 -3.50 12.87
C PRO A 222 4.99 -4.65 12.55
N GLN A 223 4.13 -4.50 11.55
CA GLN A 223 3.65 -5.64 10.79
C GLN A 223 4.72 -5.98 9.76
N ALA A 224 5.74 -6.71 10.21
CA ALA A 224 6.75 -7.29 9.35
C ALA A 224 6.06 -8.20 8.31
N PRO A 225 6.21 -7.95 7.00
CA PRO A 225 5.75 -8.87 5.98
C PRO A 225 6.65 -10.10 6.04
N GLY A 226 6.21 -11.12 6.79
CA GLY A 226 6.99 -12.32 7.03
C GLY A 226 7.00 -12.84 8.47
N GLN A 227 6.25 -12.24 9.42
CA GLN A 227 5.91 -13.01 10.61
C GLN A 227 5.16 -14.26 10.15
N ALA A 228 5.77 -15.42 10.38
CA ALA A 228 5.12 -16.71 10.26
C ALA A 228 3.89 -16.65 11.18
N GLN A 229 2.74 -16.39 10.56
CA GLN A 229 1.48 -16.32 11.25
C GLN A 229 1.27 -17.68 11.90
N ASP A 230 1.17 -17.70 13.22
CA ASP A 230 0.81 -18.90 13.96
C ASP A 230 -0.66 -19.21 13.64
N TYR A 231 -0.86 -19.98 12.58
CA TYR A 231 -2.19 -20.32 12.07
C TYR A 231 -3.01 -21.08 13.12
N ASN A 232 -2.40 -21.79 14.06
CA ASN A 232 -3.13 -22.43 15.16
C ASN A 232 -3.79 -21.39 16.06
N LYS A 233 -3.08 -20.34 16.44
CA LYS A 233 -3.66 -19.22 17.21
C LYS A 233 -4.71 -18.45 16.40
N LEU A 234 -4.44 -18.21 15.12
CA LEU A 234 -5.38 -17.50 14.24
C LEU A 234 -6.67 -18.28 14.03
N LEU A 235 -6.60 -19.60 13.81
CA LEU A 235 -7.78 -20.45 13.62
C LEU A 235 -8.61 -20.55 14.91
N LYS A 236 -7.95 -20.60 16.08
CA LYS A 236 -8.65 -20.55 17.37
C LYS A 236 -9.35 -19.21 17.60
N ALA A 237 -8.66 -18.10 17.38
CA ALA A 237 -9.27 -16.77 17.48
C ALA A 237 -10.42 -16.60 16.48
N GLU A 238 -10.30 -17.20 15.30
CA GLU A 238 -11.33 -17.13 14.26
C GLU A 238 -12.54 -18.01 14.55
N LYS A 239 -12.37 -19.12 15.29
CA LYS A 239 -13.49 -19.89 15.85
C LYS A 239 -14.33 -19.00 16.77
N ASP A 240 -13.69 -18.30 17.72
CA ASP A 240 -14.39 -17.41 18.66
C ASP A 240 -15.11 -16.27 17.91
N ASN A 241 -14.47 -15.71 16.88
CA ASN A 241 -15.09 -14.70 16.02
C ASN A 241 -16.28 -15.23 15.21
N LEU A 242 -16.23 -16.49 14.75
CA LEU A 242 -17.34 -17.13 14.05
C LEU A 242 -18.53 -17.36 14.97
N GLU A 243 -18.29 -17.78 16.22
CA GLU A 243 -19.34 -17.95 17.22
C GLU A 243 -20.05 -16.63 17.52
N LEU A 244 -19.30 -15.52 17.63
CA LEU A 244 -19.88 -14.18 17.77
C LEU A 244 -20.68 -13.76 16.52
N ALA A 245 -20.16 -14.04 15.33
CA ALA A 245 -20.81 -13.69 14.08
C ALA A 245 -22.10 -14.48 13.82
N GLU A 246 -22.20 -15.70 14.34
CA GLU A 246 -23.44 -16.47 14.31
C GLU A 246 -24.56 -15.79 15.11
N GLY A 247 -24.24 -15.09 16.20
CA GLY A 247 -25.20 -14.27 16.94
C GLY A 247 -25.68 -13.04 16.17
N LEU A 248 -24.89 -12.53 15.23
CA LEU A 248 -25.22 -11.39 14.36
C LEU A 248 -25.84 -11.81 13.03
N TYR A 249 -26.11 -13.10 12.85
CA TYR A 249 -26.62 -13.63 11.60
C TYR A 249 -28.00 -13.04 11.26
N SER A 250 -28.11 -12.47 10.06
CA SER A 250 -29.39 -12.05 9.49
C SER A 250 -29.47 -12.46 8.02
N TRP A 251 -30.54 -13.16 7.67
CA TRP A 251 -30.75 -13.63 6.31
C TRP A 251 -31.34 -12.53 5.44
N VAL A 252 -30.66 -12.18 4.35
CA VAL A 252 -31.15 -11.20 3.38
C VAL A 252 -32.46 -11.67 2.74
N GLY A 253 -32.67 -12.97 2.56
CA GLY A 253 -33.92 -13.47 1.97
C GLY A 253 -35.16 -13.28 2.86
N LYS A 254 -35.00 -12.95 4.15
CA LYS A 254 -36.13 -12.69 5.03
C LYS A 254 -36.89 -11.44 4.55
N ASP A 255 -38.19 -11.58 4.34
CA ASP A 255 -39.10 -10.53 3.84
C ASP A 255 -38.72 -9.95 2.47
N VAL A 256 -38.00 -10.71 1.63
CA VAL A 256 -37.59 -10.24 0.30
C VAL A 256 -38.80 -9.98 -0.60
N GLU A 257 -39.83 -10.79 -0.49
CA GLU A 257 -41.09 -10.67 -1.23
C GLU A 257 -41.76 -9.34 -0.89
N GLN A 258 -41.84 -9.02 0.40
CA GLN A 258 -42.43 -7.75 0.87
C GLN A 258 -41.61 -6.55 0.41
N ARG A 259 -40.26 -6.61 0.49
CA ARG A 259 -39.40 -5.52 0.01
C ARG A 259 -39.52 -5.29 -1.49
N VAL A 260 -39.59 -6.36 -2.28
CA VAL A 260 -39.75 -6.29 -3.74
C VAL A 260 -41.13 -5.74 -4.10
N LEU A 261 -42.19 -6.24 -3.47
CA LEU A 261 -43.56 -5.77 -3.70
C LEU A 261 -43.75 -4.30 -3.28
N ARG A 262 -43.10 -3.84 -2.20
CA ARG A 262 -43.05 -2.41 -1.84
C ARG A 262 -42.29 -1.58 -2.86
N ARG A 263 -41.14 -2.06 -3.35
CA ARG A 263 -40.32 -1.35 -4.35
C ARG A 263 -41.08 -1.13 -5.67
N TYR A 264 -41.92 -2.09 -6.07
CA TYR A 264 -42.72 -2.01 -7.29
C TYR A 264 -44.18 -1.56 -7.04
N GLY A 265 -44.50 -1.02 -5.86
CA GLY A 265 -45.79 -0.38 -5.57
C GLY A 265 -47.00 -1.34 -5.53
N LYS A 266 -46.77 -2.65 -5.40
CA LYS A 266 -47.85 -3.66 -5.34
C LYS A 266 -48.38 -3.91 -3.91
N LEU A 267 -47.69 -3.39 -2.89
CA LEU A 267 -48.14 -3.36 -1.49
C LEU A 267 -48.20 -1.91 -1.03
N HIS A 268 -49.35 -1.48 -0.49
CA HIS A 268 -49.46 -0.19 0.19
C HIS A 268 -48.59 -0.24 1.46
N SER A 269 -47.73 0.76 1.67
CA SER A 269 -46.96 0.89 2.91
C SER A 269 -47.93 1.12 4.07
N SER A 270 -48.22 0.09 4.87
CA SER A 270 -48.79 0.32 6.20
C SER A 270 -47.70 0.98 7.05
N LEU A 271 -48.00 2.21 7.49
CA LEU A 271 -47.29 2.97 8.52
C LEU A 271 -46.97 2.11 9.74
#